data_AF-K1S755-F1
#
_entry.id   AF-K1S755-F1
#
_cell.length_a   1.000
_cell.length_b   1.000
_cell.length_c   1.000
_cell.angle_alpha   90.00
_cell.angle_beta   90.00
_cell.angle_gamma   90.00
#
_symmetry.space_group_name_H-M   'P 1'
#
loop_
_entity.id
_entity.type
_entity.pdbx_description
1 polymer ?
#
loop_
_entity_poly.entity_id
_entity_poly.type
_entity_poly.pdbx_seq_one_letter_code
_entity_poly.pdbx_strand_id
1 'polypeptide(L)'
;MRVLLINTSERIGGAAIAASRLMESLKNHGIKAKLLVRDKQTDQISVVSLDHNWRMVWKFVWERIVIWSANRFNKKNIFAVDIANTGTDITSLPEFQQADVIHLHWINQGMLSLKNIEKILASGKPVVWTMHDMWPCTGICH
;
A
#
# COMPACT_ATOMS: atom_id res chain seq x y z
N MET A 1 14.83 -11.89 11.76
CA MET A 1 14.31 -11.16 10.59
C MET A 1 12.91 -10.64 10.88
N ARG A 2 12.64 -9.38 10.53
CA ARG A 2 11.35 -8.71 10.60
C ARG A 2 10.90 -8.31 9.20
N VAL A 3 9.71 -8.72 8.80
CA VAL A 3 9.15 -8.41 7.48
C VAL A 3 7.96 -7.48 7.66
N LEU A 4 7.96 -6.37 6.93
CA LEU A 4 6.80 -5.48 6.86
C LEU A 4 6.12 -5.66 5.51
N LEU A 5 4.95 -6.30 5.53
CA LEU A 5 4.06 -6.37 4.39
C LEU A 5 3.26 -5.07 4.34
N ILE A 6 3.06 -4.52 3.14
CA ILE A 6 2.37 -3.26 2.93
C ILE A 6 1.25 -3.52 1.95
N ASN A 7 0.02 -3.11 2.28
CA ASN A 7 -1.12 -3.23 1.39
C ASN A 7 -2.15 -2.15 1.67
N THR A 8 -2.96 -1.74 0.70
CA THR A 8 -3.99 -0.73 0.99
C THR A 8 -5.13 -1.28 1.86
N SER A 9 -5.58 -2.52 1.63
CA SER A 9 -6.67 -3.15 2.39
C SER A 9 -6.21 -4.32 3.26
N GLU A 10 -6.82 -4.53 4.42
CA GLU A 10 -6.52 -5.72 5.23
C GLU A 10 -7.11 -7.01 4.63
N ARG A 11 -8.39 -6.99 4.23
CA ARG A 11 -9.13 -8.22 3.88
C ARG A 11 -9.93 -8.17 2.58
N ILE A 12 -10.15 -6.98 2.02
CA ILE A 12 -11.00 -6.83 0.84
C ILE A 12 -10.13 -6.86 -0.41
N GLY A 13 -10.45 -7.77 -1.33
CA GLY A 13 -9.73 -7.96 -2.59
C GLY A 13 -8.67 -9.06 -2.56
N GLY A 14 -8.30 -9.56 -3.74
CA GLY A 14 -7.38 -10.70 -3.89
C GLY A 14 -5.98 -10.41 -3.32
N ALA A 15 -5.46 -9.20 -3.55
CA ALA A 15 -4.15 -8.79 -3.04
C ALA A 15 -4.09 -8.79 -1.51
N ALA A 16 -5.14 -8.32 -0.84
CA ALA A 16 -5.24 -8.27 0.62
C ALA A 16 -5.30 -9.66 1.24
N ILE A 17 -6.09 -10.55 0.65
CA ILE A 17 -6.20 -11.94 1.08
C ILE A 17 -4.85 -12.65 0.89
N ALA A 18 -4.18 -12.45 -0.24
CA ALA A 18 -2.87 -13.03 -0.50
C ALA A 18 -1.79 -12.51 0.46
N ALA A 19 -1.74 -11.19 0.72
CA ALA A 19 -0.82 -10.58 1.66
C ALA A 19 -1.04 -11.12 3.09
N SER A 20 -2.29 -11.22 3.53
CA SER A 20 -2.64 -11.75 4.85
C SER A 20 -2.24 -13.22 5.02
N ARG A 21 -2.55 -14.08 4.02
CA ARG A 21 -2.13 -15.49 4.03
C ARG A 21 -0.61 -15.64 4.06
N LEU A 22 0.11 -14.79 3.32
CA LEU A 22 1.57 -14.79 3.33
C LEU A 22 2.10 -14.38 4.70
N MET A 23 1.56 -13.33 5.32
CA MET A 23 1.94 -12.91 6.67
C MET A 23 1.74 -14.05 7.67
N GLU A 24 0.60 -14.74 7.64
CA GLU A 24 0.33 -15.87 8.52
C GLU A 24 1.33 -17.01 8.30
N SER A 25 1.63 -17.35 7.04
CA SER A 25 2.63 -18.36 6.71
C SER A 25 4.03 -17.99 7.24
N LEU A 26 4.46 -16.74 7.07
CA LEU A 26 5.73 -16.24 7.60
C LEU A 26 5.78 -16.37 9.13
N LYS A 27 4.70 -16.00 9.83
CA LYS A 27 4.59 -16.14 11.28
C LYS A 27 4.67 -17.60 11.73
N ASN A 28 4.03 -18.51 11.00
CA ASN A 28 4.06 -19.96 11.28
C ASN A 28 5.48 -20.55 11.14
N HIS A 29 6.34 -19.91 10.35
CA HIS A 29 7.76 -20.26 10.23
C HIS A 29 8.67 -19.45 11.18
N GLY A 30 8.11 -18.83 12.22
CA GLY A 30 8.87 -18.10 13.24
C GLY A 30 9.40 -16.73 12.80
N ILE A 31 9.00 -16.23 11.62
CA ILE A 31 9.40 -14.91 11.13
C ILE A 31 8.47 -13.84 11.72
N LYS A 32 9.05 -12.75 12.24
CA LYS A 32 8.28 -11.63 12.76
C LYS A 32 7.71 -10.81 11.60
N ALA A 33 6.48 -11.08 11.20
CA ALA A 33 5.79 -10.34 10.14
C ALA A 33 4.70 -9.42 10.70
N LYS A 34 4.64 -8.19 10.17
CA LYS A 34 3.54 -7.24 10.38
C LYS A 34 2.95 -6.85 9.02
N LEU A 35 1.66 -6.55 8.99
CA LEU A 35 0.95 -6.03 7.83
C LEU A 35 0.55 -4.57 8.10
N LEU A 36 1.16 -3.65 7.36
CA LEU A 36 0.81 -2.23 7.36
C LEU A 36 -0.29 -1.99 6.32
N VAL A 37 -1.42 -1.46 6.77
CA VAL A 37 -2.58 -1.17 5.92
C VAL A 37 -3.08 0.25 6.05
N ARG A 38 -3.76 0.72 5.00
CA ARG A 38 -4.58 1.94 5.08
C ARG A 38 -5.90 1.63 5.79
N ASP A 39 -6.61 0.63 5.28
CA ASP A 39 -7.96 0.27 5.73
C ASP A 39 -7.91 -0.98 6.62
N LYS A 40 -7.74 -0.77 7.92
CA LYS A 40 -7.78 -1.81 8.93
C LYS A 40 -9.23 -2.16 9.29
N GLN A 41 -9.50 -3.45 9.42
CA GLN A 41 -10.83 -4.02 9.70
C GLN A 41 -10.85 -4.83 10.99
N THR A 42 -9.71 -5.28 11.50
CA THR A 42 -9.66 -6.08 12.74
C THR A 42 -8.68 -5.55 13.76
N ASP A 43 -8.89 -5.90 15.03
CA ASP A 43 -8.01 -5.50 16.14
C ASP A 43 -6.74 -6.35 16.28
N GLN A 44 -6.33 -7.05 15.20
CA GLN A 44 -5.13 -7.87 15.24
C GLN A 44 -3.88 -7.01 15.47
N ILE A 45 -3.07 -7.39 16.47
CA ILE A 45 -1.82 -6.69 16.83
C ILE A 45 -0.78 -6.74 15.70
N SER A 46 -0.79 -7.79 14.88
CA SER A 46 0.09 -7.90 13.71
C SER A 46 -0.33 -7.00 12.53
N VAL A 47 -1.50 -6.39 12.59
CA VAL A 47 -1.99 -5.44 11.57
C VAL A 47 -1.85 -4.03 12.13
N VAL A 48 -1.08 -3.20 11.46
CA VAL A 48 -0.87 -1.80 11.81
C VAL A 48 -1.59 -0.95 10.78
N SER A 49 -2.45 -0.04 11.23
CA SER A 49 -3.08 0.94 10.35
C SER A 49 -2.22 2.19 10.26
N LEU A 50 -2.22 2.82 9.09
CA LEU A 50 -1.83 4.23 9.02
C LEU A 50 -2.80 5.08 9.86
N ASP A 51 -2.29 6.15 10.46
CA ASP A 51 -3.13 7.09 11.19
C ASP A 51 -4.23 7.64 10.27
N HIS A 52 -5.49 7.42 10.67
CA HIS A 52 -6.63 7.86 9.90
C HIS A 52 -6.76 9.38 10.06
N ASN A 53 -6.32 10.12 9.04
CA ASN A 53 -6.35 11.58 9.05
C ASN A 53 -7.24 12.07 7.90
N TRP A 54 -8.00 13.14 8.12
CA TRP A 54 -8.83 13.78 7.09
C TRP A 54 -8.02 14.12 5.82
N ARG A 55 -6.72 14.40 5.98
CA ARG A 55 -5.77 14.59 4.87
C ARG A 55 -5.67 13.38 3.93
N MET A 56 -5.80 12.16 4.43
CA MET A 56 -5.73 10.94 3.62
C MET A 56 -6.97 10.80 2.73
N VAL A 57 -8.15 11.09 3.30
CA VAL A 57 -9.40 11.16 2.53
C VAL A 57 -9.29 12.22 1.43
N TRP A 58 -8.75 13.40 1.75
CA TRP A 58 -8.52 14.46 0.76
C TRP A 58 -7.55 14.04 -0.35
N LYS A 59 -6.45 13.34 -0.03
CA LYS A 59 -5.52 12.81 -1.04
C LYS A 59 -6.22 11.86 -2.01
N PHE A 60 -6.98 10.91 -1.48
CA PHE A 60 -7.78 9.99 -2.30
C PHE A 60 -8.79 10.72 -3.19
N VAL A 61 -9.56 11.64 -2.62
CA VAL A 61 -10.55 12.42 -3.39
C VAL A 61 -9.88 13.29 -4.46
N TRP A 62 -8.76 13.94 -4.12
CA TRP A 62 -8.00 14.78 -5.05
C TRP A 62 -7.52 13.99 -6.26
N GLU A 63 -6.95 12.80 -6.05
CA GLU A 63 -6.52 11.94 -7.14
C GLU A 63 -7.69 11.60 -8.09
N ARG A 64 -8.86 11.26 -7.54
CA ARG A 64 -10.05 10.97 -8.34
C ARG A 64 -10.54 12.18 -9.13
N ILE A 65 -10.43 13.39 -8.58
CA ILE A 65 -10.75 14.63 -9.29
C ILE A 65 -9.80 14.84 -10.48
N VAL A 66 -8.50 14.61 -10.29
CA VAL A 66 -7.49 14.73 -11.36
C VAL A 66 -7.77 13.72 -12.48
N ILE A 67 -8.01 12.45 -12.12
CA ILE A 67 -8.36 11.40 -13.09
C ILE A 67 -9.66 11.74 -13.83
N TRP A 68 -10.68 12.20 -13.11
CA TRP A 68 -11.97 12.58 -13.69
C TRP A 68 -11.82 13.72 -14.69
N SER A 69 -11.04 14.75 -14.36
CA SER A 69 -10.73 15.86 -15.25
C SER A 69 -9.96 15.38 -16.49
N ALA A 70 -8.93 14.56 -16.30
CA ALA A 70 -8.15 13.97 -17.40
C ALA A 70 -9.00 13.08 -18.34
N ASN A 71 -10.00 12.39 -17.77
CA ASN A 71 -10.98 11.59 -18.51
C ASN A 71 -12.12 12.43 -19.13
N ARG A 72 -11.95 13.75 -19.27
CA ARG A 72 -12.96 14.67 -19.82
C ARG A 72 -14.31 14.57 -19.10
N PHE A 73 -14.25 14.50 -17.77
CA PHE A 73 -15.39 14.39 -16.87
C PHE A 73 -16.19 13.08 -17.00
N ASN A 74 -15.59 12.04 -17.58
CA ASN A 74 -16.17 10.70 -17.65
C ASN A 74 -15.77 9.86 -16.42
N LYS A 75 -16.77 9.23 -15.78
CA LYS A 75 -16.58 8.43 -14.56
C LYS A 75 -16.31 6.95 -14.82
N LYS A 76 -16.47 6.43 -16.05
CA LYS A 76 -16.45 4.99 -16.35
C LYS A 76 -15.21 4.27 -15.82
N ASN A 77 -14.02 4.86 -15.95
CA ASN A 77 -12.75 4.24 -15.59
C ASN A 77 -12.04 4.95 -14.43
N ILE A 78 -12.77 5.71 -13.61
CA ILE A 78 -12.16 6.55 -12.57
C ILE A 78 -11.44 5.73 -11.49
N PHE A 79 -11.80 4.46 -11.30
CA PHE A 79 -11.20 3.55 -10.32
C PHE A 79 -10.28 2.48 -10.93
N ALA A 80 -10.24 2.36 -12.26
CA ALA A 80 -9.36 1.42 -12.98
C ALA A 80 -7.92 1.92 -13.12
N VAL A 81 -7.66 3.15 -12.65
CA VAL A 81 -6.35 3.78 -12.70
C VAL A 81 -5.96 4.36 -11.35
N ASP A 82 -4.67 4.46 -11.12
CA ASP A 82 -4.03 5.11 -9.99
C ASP A 82 -2.79 5.84 -10.50
N ILE A 83 -2.65 7.12 -10.19
CA ILE A 83 -1.58 7.94 -10.73
C ILE A 83 -0.46 8.15 -9.70
N ALA A 84 -0.61 7.60 -8.49
CA ALA A 84 0.32 7.68 -7.37
C ALA A 84 0.90 9.10 -7.16
N ASN A 85 0.10 10.13 -7.43
CA ASN A 85 0.49 11.53 -7.29
C ASN A 85 0.43 11.98 -5.82
N THR A 86 -0.33 11.24 -5.00
CA THR A 86 -0.48 11.46 -3.57
C THR A 86 -0.41 10.12 -2.85
N GLY A 87 0.03 10.16 -1.58
CA GLY A 87 0.21 8.97 -0.76
C GLY A 87 0.67 9.34 0.63
N THR A 88 0.89 8.35 1.48
CA THR A 88 1.33 8.55 2.85
C THR A 88 2.77 8.08 3.01
N ASP A 89 3.59 8.94 3.62
CA ASP A 89 4.96 8.56 3.93
C ASP A 89 4.97 7.60 5.11
N ILE A 90 5.56 6.43 4.89
CA ILE A 90 5.63 5.36 5.88
C ILE A 90 7.04 5.21 6.46
N THR A 91 8.05 5.89 5.92
CA THR A 91 9.44 5.63 6.28
C THR A 91 9.79 6.09 7.69
N SER A 92 8.99 7.00 8.25
CA SER A 92 9.09 7.46 9.64
C SER A 92 8.40 6.53 10.64
N LEU A 93 7.63 5.53 10.19
CA LEU A 93 6.92 4.64 11.09
C LEU A 93 7.89 3.68 11.80
N PRO A 94 7.68 3.39 13.10
CA PRO A 94 8.49 2.42 13.82
C PRO A 94 8.52 1.04 13.14
N GLU A 95 7.38 0.60 12.59
CA GLU A 95 7.25 -0.62 11.80
C GLU A 95 8.23 -0.67 10.64
N PHE A 96 8.32 0.44 9.89
CA PHE A 96 9.20 0.54 8.73
C PHE A 96 10.67 0.55 9.17
N GLN A 97 11.00 1.35 10.18
CA GLN A 97 12.37 1.48 10.68
C GLN A 97 12.90 0.15 11.24
N GLN A 98 12.05 -0.62 11.93
CA GLN A 98 12.40 -1.91 12.51
C GLN A 98 12.41 -3.07 11.50
N ALA A 99 11.80 -2.90 10.32
CA ALA A 99 11.73 -3.95 9.32
C ALA A 99 13.09 -4.21 8.66
N ASP A 100 13.45 -5.48 8.51
CA ASP A 100 14.64 -5.91 7.76
C ASP A 100 14.31 -6.03 6.25
N VAL A 101 13.05 -6.35 5.91
CA VAL A 101 12.55 -6.47 4.53
C VAL A 101 11.21 -5.75 4.41
N ILE A 102 11.05 -4.99 3.32
CA ILE A 102 9.78 -4.36 2.94
C ILE A 102 9.15 -5.18 1.81
N HIS A 103 7.91 -5.61 1.98
CA HIS A 103 7.19 -6.40 0.99
C HIS A 103 5.93 -5.67 0.54
N LEU A 104 5.94 -5.15 -0.69
CA LEU A 104 4.83 -4.43 -1.28
C LEU A 104 3.79 -5.37 -1.88
N HIS A 105 2.54 -5.18 -1.48
CA HIS A 105 1.32 -5.73 -2.07
C HIS A 105 0.41 -4.54 -2.39
N TRP A 106 -0.20 -4.54 -3.58
CA TRP A 106 -1.19 -3.54 -4.05
C TRP A 106 -1.23 -2.22 -3.24
N ILE A 107 -0.38 -1.28 -3.63
CA ILE A 107 -0.08 -0.03 -2.89
C ILE A 107 -0.87 1.18 -3.41
N ASN A 108 -1.94 0.91 -4.15
CA ASN A 108 -2.70 1.92 -4.88
C ASN A 108 -3.75 2.60 -3.97
N GLN A 109 -4.51 3.49 -4.59
CA GLN A 109 -5.56 4.32 -4.03
C GLN A 109 -5.06 5.29 -2.96
N GLY A 110 -3.88 5.89 -3.14
CA GLY A 110 -3.34 6.85 -2.18
C GLY A 110 -2.73 6.24 -0.92
N MET A 111 -2.40 4.94 -0.95
CA MET A 111 -1.55 4.32 0.07
C MET A 111 -0.11 4.84 -0.06
N LEU A 112 0.54 4.68 -1.22
CA LEU A 112 1.87 5.23 -1.51
C LEU A 112 1.85 6.09 -2.79
N SER A 113 2.62 7.18 -2.78
CA SER A 113 2.94 7.95 -3.99
C SER A 113 4.26 7.50 -4.61
N LEU A 114 4.55 7.89 -5.85
CA LEU A 114 5.86 7.67 -6.48
C LEU A 114 7.01 8.22 -5.62
N LYS A 115 6.83 9.40 -5.00
CA LYS A 115 7.81 9.96 -4.06
C LYS A 115 7.97 9.12 -2.80
N ASN A 116 6.90 8.48 -2.32
CA ASN A 116 7.02 7.57 -1.17
C ASN A 116 7.76 6.29 -1.57
N ILE A 117 7.50 5.74 -2.76
CA ILE A 117 8.22 4.58 -3.28
C ILE A 117 9.71 4.91 -3.43
N GLU A 118 10.04 6.06 -4.00
CA GLU A 118 11.43 6.54 -4.11
C GLU A 118 12.11 6.62 -2.74
N LYS A 119 11.45 7.19 -1.73
CA LYS A 119 11.98 7.22 -0.35
C LYS A 119 12.18 5.82 0.25
N ILE A 120 11.27 4.89 -0.02
CA ILE A 120 11.38 3.50 0.45
C ILE A 120 12.62 2.85 -0.19
N LEU A 121 12.80 3.02 -1.50
CA LEU A 121 13.96 2.47 -2.22
C LEU A 121 15.27 3.12 -1.76
N ALA A 122 15.26 4.44 -1.53
CA ALA A 122 16.41 5.18 -1.01
C ALA A 122 16.78 4.81 0.43
N SER A 123 15.90 4.11 1.17
CA SER A 123 16.20 3.65 2.54
C SER A 123 17.27 2.56 2.61
N GLY A 124 17.61 1.92 1.48
CA GLY A 124 18.58 0.83 1.40
C GLY A 124 18.07 -0.52 1.95
N LYS A 125 16.83 -0.58 2.45
CA LYS A 125 16.20 -1.84 2.88
C LYS A 125 15.86 -2.70 1.64
N PRO A 126 16.07 -4.03 1.69
CA PRO A 126 15.57 -4.93 0.67
C PRO A 126 14.06 -4.76 0.45
N VAL A 127 13.66 -4.55 -0.81
CA VAL A 127 12.26 -4.40 -1.21
C VAL A 127 11.87 -5.56 -2.11
N VAL A 128 10.79 -6.24 -1.75
CA VAL A 128 10.13 -7.27 -2.56
C VAL A 128 8.77 -6.73 -3.01
N TRP A 129 8.43 -6.90 -4.27
CA TRP A 129 7.12 -6.49 -4.80
C TRP A 129 6.40 -7.68 -5.41
N THR A 130 5.25 -8.05 -4.84
CA THR A 130 4.34 -9.00 -5.48
C THR A 130 3.35 -8.23 -6.36
N MET A 131 3.47 -8.41 -7.68
CA MET A 131 2.62 -7.75 -8.67
C MET A 131 1.26 -8.47 -8.73
N HIS A 132 0.25 -7.90 -8.07
CA HIS A 132 -1.13 -8.43 -8.10
C HIS A 132 -1.92 -7.91 -9.32
N ASP A 133 -1.41 -6.88 -9.97
CA ASP A 133 -1.98 -6.21 -11.13
C ASP A 133 -0.86 -5.73 -12.06
N MET A 134 -1.23 -4.97 -13.10
CA MET A 134 -0.30 -4.41 -14.08
C MET A 134 0.25 -3.03 -13.69
N TRP A 135 -0.06 -2.51 -12.50
CA TRP A 135 0.32 -1.16 -12.11
C TRP A 135 1.84 -0.97 -12.09
N PRO A 136 2.65 -1.89 -11.53
CA PRO A 136 4.10 -1.75 -11.54
C PRO A 136 4.70 -1.71 -12.96
N CYS A 137 4.01 -2.30 -13.94
CA CYS A 137 4.45 -2.36 -15.33
C CYS A 137 3.96 -1.17 -16.16
N THR A 138 2.75 -0.68 -15.90
CA THR A 138 2.09 0.36 -16.71
C THR A 138 2.18 1.76 -16.09
N GLY A 139 2.47 1.84 -14.79
CA GLY A 139 2.51 3.08 -14.02
C GLY A 139 1.14 3.74 -13.81
N ILE A 140 0.04 3.08 -14.21
CA ILE A 140 -1.30 3.69 -14.14
C ILE A 140 -2.46 2.69 -13.95
N CYS A 141 -2.46 1.55 -14.64
CA CYS A 141 -3.61 0.63 -14.64
C CYS A 141 -3.54 -0.37 -13.47
N HIS A 142 -4.65 -0.58 -12.75
CA HIS A 142 -4.76 -1.61 -11.71
C HIS A 142 -6.12 -2.30 -11.70
#